data_AF-A0A927M319-F1
#
_entry.id   AF-A0A927M319-F1
#
_cell.length_a   1.000
_cell.length_b   1.000
_cell.length_c   1.000
_cell.angle_alpha   90.00
_cell.angle_beta   90.00
_cell.angle_gamma   90.00
#
_symmetry.space_group_name_H-M   'P 1'
#
loop_
_entity.id
_entity.type
_entity.pdbx_description
1 polymer ?
#
loop_
_entity_poly.entity_id
_entity_poly.type
_entity_poly.pdbx_seq_one_letter_code
_entity_poly.pdbx_strand_id
1 'polypeptide(L)'
;MSDDLEATVSRLDQALAPIANAPVDLDEPNWVERMRQAPPAVVQAGVADQAETALATLLSRYGEGDESTRTAIRDLFARYRSFRSAVHPPDPADTPDRFRRWLLLLSARDQGADTRDELLTLTDLCREATGAGVEIGPILREVAEISGDVDHYGMGSMRSILLSCVPR
;
A
#
# COMPACT_ATOMS: atom_id res chain seq x y z
N MET A 1 -11.72 -15.49 1.92
CA MET A 1 -12.11 -14.08 2.09
C MET A 1 -13.62 -14.05 2.34
N SER A 2 -14.15 -13.25 3.28
CA SER A 2 -15.61 -13.07 3.33
C SER A 2 -16.07 -12.32 2.07
N ASP A 3 -17.09 -12.81 1.39
CA ASP A 3 -17.65 -12.22 0.16
C ASP A 3 -18.01 -10.73 0.32
N ASP A 4 -18.37 -10.31 1.53
CA ASP A 4 -18.74 -8.93 1.86
C ASP A 4 -17.55 -7.94 1.81
N LEU A 5 -16.33 -8.41 2.16
CA LEU A 5 -15.15 -7.55 2.11
C LEU A 5 -14.72 -7.29 0.66
N GLU A 6 -14.73 -8.34 -0.18
CA GLU A 6 -14.42 -8.17 -1.60
C GLU A 6 -15.46 -7.29 -2.30
N ALA A 7 -16.76 -7.49 -2.02
CA ALA A 7 -17.81 -6.62 -2.55
C ALA A 7 -17.65 -5.16 -2.12
N THR A 8 -17.16 -4.92 -0.89
CA THR A 8 -16.84 -3.56 -0.42
C THR A 8 -15.66 -2.97 -1.19
N VAL A 9 -14.56 -3.71 -1.35
CA VAL A 9 -13.41 -3.23 -2.12
C VAL A 9 -13.77 -2.97 -3.57
N SER A 10 -14.57 -3.84 -4.19
CA SER A 10 -15.04 -3.63 -5.56
C SER A 10 -15.85 -2.35 -5.72
N ARG A 11 -16.71 -2.00 -4.75
CA ARG A 11 -17.47 -0.74 -4.78
C ARG A 11 -16.57 0.48 -4.61
N LEU A 12 -15.59 0.40 -3.71
CA LEU A 12 -14.61 1.46 -3.51
C LEU A 12 -13.77 1.68 -4.77
N ASP A 13 -13.30 0.61 -5.41
CA ASP A 13 -12.55 0.68 -6.66
C ASP A 13 -13.34 1.40 -7.75
N GLN A 14 -14.63 1.06 -7.92
CA GLN A 14 -15.53 1.73 -8.87
C GLN A 14 -15.74 3.21 -8.55
N ALA A 15 -15.86 3.58 -7.27
CA ALA A 15 -15.99 4.98 -6.86
C ALA A 15 -14.71 5.79 -7.09
N LEU A 16 -13.54 5.15 -6.96
CA LEU A 16 -12.23 5.77 -7.14
C LEU A 16 -11.79 5.84 -8.60
N ALA A 17 -12.28 4.93 -9.46
CA ALA A 17 -11.86 4.80 -10.84
C ALA A 17 -11.98 6.09 -11.67
N PRO A 18 -13.04 6.91 -11.58
CA PRO A 18 -13.13 8.16 -12.33
C PRO A 18 -12.04 9.16 -11.97
N ILE A 19 -11.55 9.15 -10.73
CA ILE A 19 -10.51 10.06 -10.24
C ILE A 19 -9.14 9.52 -10.60
N ALA A 20 -8.91 8.23 -10.34
CA ALA A 20 -7.63 7.57 -10.60
C ALA A 20 -7.27 7.52 -12.10
N ASN A 21 -8.27 7.45 -12.98
CA ASN A 21 -8.08 7.37 -14.42
C ASN A 21 -8.35 8.71 -15.15
N ALA A 22 -8.60 9.79 -14.42
CA ALA A 22 -8.77 11.10 -15.03
C ALA A 22 -7.45 11.52 -15.71
N PRO A 23 -7.47 11.87 -17.02
CA PRO A 23 -6.27 12.37 -17.66
C PRO A 23 -5.89 13.71 -17.05
N VAL A 24 -4.58 13.92 -16.85
CA VAL A 24 -4.05 15.21 -16.47
C VAL A 24 -4.01 16.09 -17.71
N ASP A 25 -4.69 17.23 -17.66
CA ASP A 25 -4.59 18.25 -18.70
C ASP A 25 -3.27 19.02 -18.54
N LEU A 26 -2.31 18.74 -19.42
CA LEU A 26 -0.98 19.35 -19.39
C LEU A 26 -0.96 20.77 -19.99
N ASP A 27 -2.02 21.15 -20.70
CA ASP A 27 -2.16 22.48 -21.30
C ASP A 27 -2.81 23.48 -20.32
N GLU A 28 -3.39 22.99 -19.21
CA GLU A 28 -3.88 23.85 -18.14
C GLU A 28 -2.74 24.60 -17.44
N PRO A 29 -2.82 25.94 -17.33
CA PRO A 29 -1.89 26.71 -16.52
C PRO A 29 -1.85 26.18 -15.07
N ASN A 30 -0.64 26.00 -14.53
CA ASN A 30 -0.40 25.52 -13.17
C ASN A 30 -0.91 24.09 -12.89
N TRP A 31 -1.05 23.22 -13.90
CA TRP A 31 -1.49 21.83 -13.71
C TRP A 31 -0.69 21.07 -12.64
N VAL A 32 0.62 21.33 -12.54
CA VAL A 32 1.51 20.71 -11.53
C VAL A 32 1.08 21.09 -10.11
N GLU A 33 0.82 22.37 -9.86
CA GLU A 33 0.46 22.86 -8.53
C GLU A 33 -0.95 22.40 -8.16
N ARG A 34 -1.88 22.40 -9.12
CA ARG A 34 -3.22 21.85 -8.94
C ARG A 34 -3.19 20.38 -8.56
N MET A 35 -2.35 19.59 -9.22
CA MET A 35 -2.18 18.16 -8.90
C MET A 35 -1.60 17.98 -7.49
N ARG A 36 -0.60 18.77 -7.10
CA ARG A 36 0.00 18.71 -5.77
C ARG A 36 -0.98 19.09 -4.66
N GLN A 37 -1.88 20.05 -4.92
CA GLN A 37 -2.88 20.53 -3.95
C GLN A 37 -4.18 19.73 -3.96
N ALA A 38 -4.36 18.81 -4.92
CA ALA A 38 -5.57 18.02 -5.02
C ALA A 38 -5.76 17.18 -3.74
N PRO A 39 -6.99 17.14 -3.16
CA PRO A 39 -7.25 16.26 -2.03
C PRO A 39 -6.99 14.80 -2.40
N PRO A 40 -6.71 13.90 -1.44
CA PRO A 40 -6.60 12.48 -1.72
C PRO A 40 -7.85 11.93 -2.42
N ALA A 41 -7.69 10.96 -3.33
CA ALA A 41 -8.80 10.43 -4.13
C ALA A 41 -9.96 9.89 -3.27
N VAL A 42 -9.66 9.27 -2.13
CA VAL A 42 -10.66 8.78 -1.16
C VAL A 42 -11.49 9.91 -0.53
N VAL A 43 -10.90 11.10 -0.37
CA VAL A 43 -11.61 12.29 0.12
C VAL A 43 -12.48 12.87 -0.98
N GLN A 44 -11.95 13.01 -2.19
CA GLN A 44 -12.70 13.50 -3.35
C GLN A 44 -13.91 12.63 -3.69
N ALA A 45 -13.77 11.30 -3.56
CA ALA A 45 -14.86 10.35 -3.77
C ALA A 45 -15.85 10.27 -2.58
N GLY A 46 -15.54 10.89 -1.43
CA GLY A 46 -16.38 10.82 -0.23
C GLY A 46 -16.42 9.44 0.43
N VAL A 47 -15.36 8.64 0.27
CA VAL A 47 -15.28 7.24 0.74
C VAL A 47 -14.15 6.99 1.75
N ALA A 48 -13.56 8.04 2.33
CA ALA A 48 -12.40 7.97 3.20
C ALA A 48 -12.55 6.95 4.34
N ASP A 49 -13.60 7.07 5.16
CA ASP A 49 -13.83 6.19 6.31
C ASP A 49 -14.03 4.72 5.91
N GLN A 50 -14.72 4.49 4.79
CA GLN A 50 -14.98 3.15 4.26
C GLN A 50 -13.70 2.52 3.72
N ALA A 51 -12.87 3.31 3.03
CA ALA A 51 -11.57 2.88 2.51
C ALA A 51 -10.59 2.58 3.65
N GLU A 52 -10.54 3.41 4.68
CA GLU A 52 -9.70 3.17 5.87
C GLU A 52 -10.12 1.88 6.59
N THR A 53 -11.43 1.69 6.81
CA THR A 53 -11.97 0.48 7.46
C THR A 53 -11.67 -0.79 6.64
N ALA A 54 -11.88 -0.74 5.32
CA ALA A 54 -11.58 -1.85 4.43
C ALA A 54 -10.08 -2.18 4.43
N LEU A 55 -9.22 -1.15 4.34
CA LEU A 55 -7.77 -1.33 4.37
C LEU A 55 -7.30 -1.95 5.70
N ALA A 56 -7.76 -1.42 6.83
CA ALA A 56 -7.40 -1.95 8.15
C ALA A 56 -7.80 -3.42 8.30
N THR A 57 -8.98 -3.78 7.80
CA THR A 57 -9.48 -5.17 7.81
C THR A 57 -8.63 -6.08 6.92
N LEU A 58 -8.25 -5.62 5.72
CA LEU A 58 -7.38 -6.37 4.82
C LEU A 58 -6.00 -6.59 5.44
N LEU A 59 -5.39 -5.56 6.03
CA LEU A 59 -4.04 -5.66 6.60
C LEU A 59 -3.99 -6.56 7.85
N SER A 60 -5.01 -6.53 8.72
CA SER A 60 -5.11 -7.47 9.84
C SER A 60 -5.24 -8.90 9.33
N ARG A 61 -6.12 -9.16 8.37
CA ARG A 61 -6.26 -10.51 7.76
C ARG A 61 -5.00 -10.98 7.04
N TYR A 62 -4.25 -10.07 6.40
CA TYR A 62 -3.00 -10.41 5.74
C TYR A 62 -1.91 -10.80 6.75
N GLY A 63 -1.78 -10.03 7.84
CA GLY A 63 -0.80 -10.28 8.89
C GLY A 63 -1.08 -11.57 9.68
N GLU A 64 -2.35 -11.83 10.01
CA GLU A 64 -2.77 -12.95 10.86
C GLU A 64 -3.10 -14.23 10.07
N GLY A 65 -3.42 -14.09 8.79
CA GLY A 65 -3.88 -15.17 7.92
C GLY A 65 -2.77 -16.12 7.48
N ASP A 66 -3.17 -17.24 6.90
CA ASP A 66 -2.27 -18.19 6.26
C ASP A 66 -1.90 -17.77 4.83
N GLU A 67 -1.08 -18.58 4.14
CA GLU A 67 -0.62 -18.25 2.79
C GLU A 67 -1.77 -18.20 1.77
N SER A 68 -2.83 -18.99 1.97
CA SER A 68 -4.02 -18.93 1.12
C SER A 68 -4.72 -17.57 1.26
N THR A 69 -4.85 -17.07 2.49
CA THR A 69 -5.42 -15.75 2.78
C THR A 69 -4.56 -14.64 2.20
N ARG A 70 -3.23 -14.70 2.36
CA ARG A 70 -2.30 -13.72 1.81
C ARG A 70 -2.34 -13.67 0.29
N THR A 71 -2.33 -14.83 -0.36
CA THR A 71 -2.47 -14.95 -1.81
C THR A 71 -3.77 -14.31 -2.30
N ALA A 72 -4.90 -14.62 -1.65
CA ALA A 72 -6.19 -14.04 -2.02
C ALA A 72 -6.22 -12.50 -1.85
N ILE A 73 -5.52 -11.94 -0.87
CA ILE A 73 -5.41 -10.49 -0.66
C ILE A 73 -4.51 -9.84 -1.73
N ARG A 74 -3.38 -10.48 -2.10
CA ARG A 74 -2.53 -10.01 -3.21
C ARG A 74 -3.31 -9.99 -4.52
N ASP A 75 -4.06 -11.04 -4.82
CA ASP A 75 -4.94 -11.12 -5.99
C ASP A 75 -5.99 -10.00 -6.00
N LEU A 76 -6.55 -9.69 -4.83
CA LEU A 76 -7.54 -8.63 -4.67
C LEU A 76 -6.93 -7.25 -4.94
N PHE A 77 -5.73 -6.94 -4.43
CA PHE A 77 -5.02 -5.71 -4.78
C PHE A 77 -4.60 -5.65 -6.26
N ALA A 78 -4.23 -6.77 -6.86
CA ALA A 78 -3.89 -6.84 -8.29
C ALA A 78 -5.12 -6.57 -9.19
N ARG A 79 -6.31 -7.00 -8.75
CA ARG A 79 -7.59 -6.84 -9.46
C ARG A 79 -8.13 -5.41 -9.36
N TYR A 80 -8.20 -4.85 -8.15
CA TYR A 80 -8.85 -3.56 -7.88
C TYR A 80 -7.81 -2.43 -7.80
N ARG A 81 -7.38 -1.97 -8.98
CA ARG A 81 -6.20 -1.10 -9.14
C ARG A 81 -6.42 0.31 -8.63
N SER A 82 -7.62 0.87 -8.79
CA SER A 82 -7.94 2.23 -8.32
C SER A 82 -8.05 2.28 -6.81
N PHE A 83 -8.62 1.23 -6.19
CA PHE A 83 -8.53 1.04 -4.75
C PHE A 83 -7.08 0.91 -4.30
N ARG A 84 -6.31 0.01 -4.91
CA ARG A 84 -4.89 -0.21 -4.58
C ARG A 84 -4.10 1.10 -4.57
N SER A 85 -4.23 1.93 -5.60
CA SER A 85 -3.48 3.18 -5.71
C SER A 85 -3.91 4.26 -4.71
N ALA A 86 -5.17 4.28 -4.30
CA ALA A 86 -5.73 5.37 -3.51
C ALA A 86 -5.60 5.17 -1.99
N VAL A 87 -5.50 3.93 -1.52
CA VAL A 87 -5.50 3.64 -0.09
C VAL A 87 -4.11 3.54 0.50
N HIS A 88 -3.92 4.09 1.69
CA HIS A 88 -2.68 3.99 2.45
C HIS A 88 -2.98 4.08 3.96
N PRO A 89 -2.12 3.51 4.83
CA PRO A 89 -2.20 3.77 6.26
C PRO A 89 -1.98 5.27 6.55
N PRO A 90 -2.39 5.73 7.74
CA PRO A 90 -2.14 7.11 8.15
C PRO A 90 -0.64 7.41 8.30
N ASP A 91 -0.22 8.56 7.76
CA ASP A 91 1.09 9.15 8.03
C ASP A 91 1.15 9.84 9.41
N PRO A 92 2.35 10.09 9.95
CA PRO A 92 3.62 9.45 9.59
C PRO A 92 3.72 8.00 10.11
N ALA A 93 4.64 7.22 9.58
CA ALA A 93 5.10 5.90 10.03
C ALA A 93 6.07 5.98 11.22
N ASP A 94 5.77 6.84 12.18
CA ASP A 94 6.65 7.22 13.31
C ASP A 94 6.55 6.30 14.54
N THR A 95 5.69 5.29 14.49
CA THR A 95 5.57 4.27 15.55
C THR A 95 5.75 2.86 14.98
N PRO A 96 6.15 1.87 15.82
CA PRO A 96 6.27 0.48 15.38
C PRO A 96 5.02 -0.05 14.68
N ASP A 97 3.83 0.23 15.23
CA ASP A 97 2.56 -0.24 14.66
C ASP A 97 2.22 0.42 13.32
N ARG A 98 2.48 1.73 13.20
CA ARG A 98 2.23 2.46 11.94
C ARG A 98 3.21 2.02 10.85
N PHE A 99 4.49 1.92 11.18
CA PHE A 99 5.51 1.40 10.27
C PHE A 99 5.17 -0.03 9.81
N ARG A 100 4.78 -0.91 10.74
CA ARG A 100 4.34 -2.26 10.41
C ARG A 100 3.16 -2.27 9.45
N ARG A 101 2.11 -1.45 9.68
CA ARG A 101 0.94 -1.39 8.78
C ARG A 101 1.33 -0.96 7.38
N TRP A 102 2.25 0.00 7.25
CA TRP A 102 2.82 0.40 5.98
C TRP A 102 3.54 -0.76 5.27
N LEU A 103 4.41 -1.49 5.98
CA LEU A 103 5.10 -2.65 5.41
C LEU A 103 4.11 -3.77 5.00
N LEU A 104 3.04 -4.00 5.77
CA LEU A 104 2.00 -4.94 5.40
C LEU A 104 1.30 -4.54 4.11
N LEU A 105 1.06 -3.23 3.88
CA LEU A 105 0.50 -2.76 2.62
C LEU A 105 1.46 -3.00 1.45
N LEU A 106 2.74 -2.62 1.57
CA LEU A 106 3.74 -2.87 0.52
C LEU A 106 3.81 -4.37 0.19
N SER A 107 3.82 -5.21 1.23
CA SER A 107 3.83 -6.67 1.13
C SER A 107 2.59 -7.22 0.41
N ALA A 108 1.40 -6.71 0.76
CA ALA A 108 0.14 -7.15 0.18
C ALA A 108 -0.08 -6.65 -1.26
N ARG A 109 0.54 -5.53 -1.65
CA ARG A 109 0.56 -5.04 -3.03
C ARG A 109 1.51 -5.83 -3.94
N ASP A 110 2.46 -6.54 -3.34
CA ASP A 110 3.42 -7.43 -3.98
C ASP A 110 4.09 -6.82 -5.22
N GLN A 111 4.91 -5.78 -4.97
CA GLN A 111 5.62 -4.96 -5.97
C GLN A 111 4.76 -3.98 -6.80
N GLY A 112 3.46 -3.88 -6.54
CA GLY A 112 2.62 -2.76 -7.01
C GLY A 112 2.40 -2.74 -8.52
N ALA A 113 2.23 -1.54 -9.09
CA ALA A 113 2.23 -1.35 -10.56
C ALA A 113 3.61 -0.98 -11.09
N ASP A 114 4.42 -0.30 -10.26
CA ASP A 114 5.79 0.08 -10.52
C ASP A 114 6.59 -0.17 -9.25
N THR A 115 7.49 -1.15 -9.29
CA THR A 115 8.31 -1.52 -8.13
C THR A 115 9.22 -0.38 -7.69
N ARG A 116 9.55 0.58 -8.57
CA ARG A 116 10.38 1.73 -8.22
C ARG A 116 9.67 2.66 -7.25
N ASP A 117 8.36 2.85 -7.42
CA ASP A 117 7.56 3.65 -6.49
C ASP A 117 7.51 2.97 -5.12
N GLU A 118 7.31 1.65 -5.09
CA GLU A 118 7.30 0.87 -3.84
C GLU A 118 8.65 0.93 -3.11
N LEU A 119 9.77 0.91 -3.85
CA LEU A 119 11.13 1.05 -3.29
C LEU A 119 11.38 2.46 -2.73
N LEU A 120 10.91 3.51 -3.41
CA LEU A 120 11.00 4.88 -2.91
C LEU A 120 10.16 5.05 -1.64
N THR A 121 8.91 4.56 -1.65
CA THR A 121 8.04 4.55 -0.46
C THR A 121 8.71 3.80 0.70
N LEU A 122 9.26 2.60 0.47
CA LEU A 122 9.96 1.84 1.51
C LEU A 122 11.17 2.61 2.08
N THR A 123 11.93 3.26 1.22
CA THR A 123 13.10 4.05 1.63
C THR A 123 12.70 5.22 2.52
N ASP A 124 11.63 5.93 2.15
CA ASP A 124 11.12 7.07 2.92
C ASP A 124 10.54 6.62 4.27
N LEU A 125 9.77 5.53 4.29
CA LEU A 125 9.24 4.93 5.53
C LEU A 125 10.35 4.50 6.49
N CYS A 126 11.40 3.82 5.99
CA CYS A 126 12.53 3.41 6.81
C CYS A 126 13.26 4.63 7.39
N ARG A 127 13.43 5.70 6.61
CA ARG A 127 14.07 6.94 7.07
C ARG A 127 13.24 7.61 8.17
N GLU A 128 11.93 7.72 7.94
CA GLU A 128 11.00 8.36 8.88
C GLU A 128 10.93 7.59 10.21
N ALA A 129 10.71 6.27 10.16
CA ALA A 129 10.64 5.42 11.34
C ALA A 129 11.96 5.42 12.13
N THR A 130 13.11 5.34 11.45
CA THR A 130 14.43 5.45 12.09
C THR A 130 14.63 6.82 12.74
N GLY A 131 14.22 7.89 12.05
CA GLY A 131 14.28 9.25 12.59
C GLY A 131 13.42 9.45 13.84
N ALA A 132 12.32 8.69 13.97
CA ALA A 132 11.47 8.64 15.14
C ALA A 132 11.97 7.68 16.24
N GLY A 133 13.08 6.97 16.03
CA GLY A 133 13.64 6.02 17.00
C GLY A 133 12.96 4.64 17.00
N VAL A 134 12.25 4.27 15.93
CA VAL A 134 11.67 2.93 15.77
C VAL A 134 12.77 1.93 15.45
N GLU A 135 12.81 0.82 16.18
CA GLU A 135 13.65 -0.33 15.86
C GLU A 135 13.09 -1.08 14.65
N ILE A 136 13.44 -0.64 13.44
CA ILE A 136 12.84 -1.14 12.19
C ILE A 136 13.25 -2.57 11.82
N GLY A 137 14.44 -3.03 12.26
CA GLY A 137 15.02 -4.31 11.84
C GLY A 137 14.15 -5.53 12.14
N PRO A 138 13.64 -5.70 13.37
CA PRO A 138 12.70 -6.78 13.69
C PRO A 138 11.42 -6.75 12.85
N ILE A 139 10.85 -5.57 12.64
CA ILE A 139 9.58 -5.40 11.91
C ILE A 139 9.76 -5.74 10.42
N LEU A 140 10.88 -5.32 9.82
CA LEU A 140 11.24 -5.67 8.44
C LEU A 140 11.36 -7.19 8.25
N ARG A 141 12.04 -7.88 9.17
CA ARG A 141 12.19 -9.35 9.11
C ARG A 141 10.85 -10.05 9.23
N GLU A 142 10.05 -9.64 10.20
CA GLU A 142 8.72 -10.20 10.42
C GLU A 142 7.82 -10.07 9.19
N VAL A 143 7.75 -8.89 8.58
CA VAL A 143 6.92 -8.71 7.38
C VAL A 143 7.52 -9.44 6.17
N ALA A 144 8.84 -9.54 6.06
CA ALA A 144 9.49 -10.31 5.01
C ALA A 144 9.14 -11.80 5.06
N GLU A 145 8.99 -12.38 6.26
CA GLU A 145 8.61 -13.80 6.44
C GLU A 145 7.25 -14.12 5.80
N ILE A 146 6.33 -13.17 5.79
CA ILE A 146 4.98 -13.34 5.23
C ILE A 146 4.82 -12.73 3.83
N SER A 147 5.89 -12.17 3.27
CA SER A 147 5.88 -11.54 1.94
C SER A 147 6.11 -12.54 0.82
N GLY A 148 5.60 -12.21 -0.37
CA GLY A 148 5.81 -13.00 -1.59
C GLY A 148 7.30 -13.11 -1.95
N ASP A 149 7.68 -14.26 -2.49
CA ASP A 149 9.04 -14.59 -2.92
C ASP A 149 9.23 -14.58 -4.44
N VAL A 150 8.18 -14.24 -5.19
CA VAL A 150 8.20 -14.07 -6.65
C VAL A 150 8.82 -12.71 -7.01
N ASP A 151 9.72 -12.71 -7.98
CA ASP A 151 10.28 -11.50 -8.58
C ASP A 151 9.56 -11.20 -9.90
N HIS A 152 8.54 -10.32 -9.86
CA HIS A 152 7.72 -10.02 -11.04
C HIS A 152 8.44 -9.12 -12.05
N TYR A 153 9.42 -8.34 -11.60
CA TYR A 153 10.02 -7.25 -12.40
C TYR A 153 11.55 -7.27 -12.47
N GLY A 154 12.22 -8.30 -11.94
CA GLY A 154 13.68 -8.44 -11.99
C GLY A 154 14.43 -7.56 -10.98
N MET A 155 13.75 -7.08 -9.94
CA MET A 155 14.31 -6.23 -8.87
C MET A 155 14.44 -6.97 -7.53
N GLY A 156 14.21 -8.28 -7.53
CA GLY A 156 14.08 -9.12 -6.34
C GLY A 156 12.66 -9.12 -5.80
N SER A 157 12.22 -10.24 -5.24
CA SER A 157 10.89 -10.38 -4.64
C SER A 157 10.66 -9.43 -3.47
N MET A 158 9.39 -9.18 -3.13
CA MET A 158 9.03 -8.30 -2.01
C MET A 158 9.68 -8.75 -0.69
N ARG A 159 9.76 -10.06 -0.44
CA ARG A 159 10.54 -10.63 0.66
C ARG A 159 12.00 -10.18 0.62
N SER A 160 12.68 -10.37 -0.52
CA SER A 160 14.11 -10.04 -0.65
C SER A 160 14.38 -8.54 -0.52
N ILE A 161 13.48 -7.71 -1.06
CA ILE A 161 13.52 -6.25 -0.95
C ILE A 161 13.48 -5.83 0.53
N LEU A 162 12.50 -6.33 1.30
CA LEU A 162 12.38 -6.01 2.73
C LEU A 162 13.62 -6.43 3.53
N LEU A 163 14.13 -7.64 3.26
CA LEU A 163 15.35 -8.14 3.91
C LEU A 163 16.58 -7.30 3.59
N SER A 164 16.66 -6.73 2.38
CA SER A 164 17.77 -5.85 1.98
C SER A 164 17.81 -4.54 2.76
N CYS A 165 16.68 -4.10 3.30
CA CYS A 165 16.55 -2.87 4.09
C CYS A 165 16.86 -3.07 5.58
N VAL A 166 17.07 -4.31 6.03
CA VAL A 166 17.37 -4.60 7.44
C VAL A 166 18.73 -3.97 7.81
N PRO A 167 18.80 -3.10 8.84
CA PRO A 167 20.07 -2.53 9.30
C PRO A 167 21.06 -3.63 9.69
N ARG A 168 22.34 -3.42 9.34
CA ARG A 168 23.44 -4.34 9.67
C ARG A 168 23.89 -4.21 11.11
#